data_AF-A0A8B7BPE5-F1
#
_entry.id   AF-A0A8B7BPE5-F1
#
_cell.length_a   1.000
_cell.length_b   1.000
_cell.length_c   1.000
_cell.angle_alpha   90.00
_cell.angle_beta   90.00
_cell.angle_gamma   90.00
#
_symmetry.space_group_name_H-M   'P 1'
#
loop_
_entity.id
_entity.type
_entity.pdbx_description
1 polymer ?
#
loop_
_entity_poly.entity_id
_entity_poly.type
_entity_poly.pdbx_seq_one_letter_code
_entity_poly.pdbx_strand_id
1 'polypeptide(L)'
;METPAAGTPGTLSLPRRKPFQPKNSNASPSPASLPKPKPIRISPLITGETDKENRAIHVAGIGPLEASLAEELEAIRRRRYRLRVERGKTERMLRERDRVLEAAMREWERRECEQRRVELELQRLTRLKELEASCMRFTPVRSLRAREEEKRSTEAQSQGLSCAAQDNEATESLSSQEKEAEN
;
A
#
# COMPACT_ATOMS: atom_id res chain seq x y z
N MET A 1 34.42 -10.58 48.86
CA MET A 1 33.80 -11.91 48.93
C MET A 1 32.42 -11.80 48.28
N GLU A 2 32.33 -12.38 47.08
CA GLU A 2 31.17 -13.03 46.43
C GLU A 2 29.92 -12.24 45.97
N THR A 3 29.73 -12.29 44.65
CA THR A 3 28.50 -12.14 43.85
C THR A 3 27.53 -13.32 44.05
N PRO A 4 26.23 -13.16 43.77
CA PRO A 4 25.63 -13.65 42.50
C PRO A 4 24.64 -12.61 41.90
N ALA A 5 24.58 -12.30 40.60
CA ALA A 5 24.30 -13.09 39.40
C ALA A 5 22.81 -13.47 39.17
N ALA A 6 22.30 -12.97 38.03
CA ALA A 6 21.21 -13.46 37.17
C ALA A 6 19.77 -12.97 37.38
N GLY A 7 19.21 -12.42 36.29
CA GLY A 7 17.77 -12.15 36.12
C GLY A 7 17.44 -11.20 34.97
N THR A 8 17.91 -11.50 33.75
CA THR A 8 17.61 -10.76 32.51
C THR A 8 16.10 -10.82 32.17
N PRO A 9 15.45 -9.73 31.76
CA PRO A 9 14.06 -9.77 31.31
C PRO A 9 13.95 -10.51 29.98
N GLY A 10 13.05 -11.48 29.93
CA GLY A 10 12.81 -12.35 28.77
C GLY A 10 12.51 -11.56 27.50
N THR A 11 13.40 -11.68 26.51
CA THR A 11 13.13 -11.35 25.12
C THR A 11 12.09 -12.34 24.60
N LEU A 12 10.82 -11.93 24.61
CA LEU A 12 9.79 -12.61 23.84
C LEU A 12 10.15 -12.47 22.35
N SER A 13 10.63 -13.56 21.75
CA SER A 13 10.90 -13.64 20.33
C SER A 13 9.62 -13.35 19.56
N LEU A 14 9.58 -12.23 18.83
CA LEU A 14 8.50 -11.92 17.90
C LEU A 14 8.29 -13.11 16.94
N PRO A 15 7.04 -13.52 16.67
CA PRO A 15 6.78 -14.63 15.77
C PRO A 15 7.31 -14.29 14.38
N ARG A 16 8.33 -15.03 13.92
CA ARG A 16 8.79 -15.00 12.53
C ARG A 16 7.59 -15.31 11.64
N ARG A 17 7.09 -14.30 10.92
CA ARG A 17 6.08 -14.49 9.88
C ARG A 17 6.65 -15.46 8.85
N LYS A 18 5.95 -16.58 8.64
CA LYS A 18 6.25 -17.48 7.53
C LYS A 18 6.01 -16.70 6.23
N PRO A 19 6.95 -16.70 5.27
CA PRO A 19 6.71 -16.07 3.97
C PRO A 19 5.47 -16.69 3.33
N PHE A 20 4.66 -15.84 2.71
CA PHE A 20 3.41 -16.25 2.08
C PHE A 20 3.72 -17.24 0.95
N GLN A 21 3.36 -18.50 1.16
CA GLN A 21 3.50 -19.54 0.14
C GLN A 21 2.41 -19.29 -0.93
N PRO A 22 2.76 -19.21 -2.22
CA PRO A 22 1.76 -19.09 -3.27
C PRO A 22 0.89 -20.35 -3.27
N LYS A 23 -0.37 -20.20 -2.87
CA LYS A 23 -1.38 -21.26 -2.97
C LYS A 23 -1.76 -21.39 -4.44
N ASN A 24 -1.20 -22.37 -5.11
CA ASN A 24 -1.64 -22.86 -6.41
C ASN A 24 -3.01 -23.55 -6.27
N SER A 25 -4.06 -22.74 -6.11
CA SER A 25 -5.45 -23.16 -6.22
C SER A 25 -5.85 -23.25 -7.69
N ASN A 26 -5.38 -24.28 -8.38
CA ASN A 26 -6.04 -24.77 -9.58
C ASN A 26 -6.52 -26.20 -9.31
N ALA A 27 -7.78 -26.30 -8.90
CA ALA A 27 -8.56 -27.51 -9.11
C ALA A 27 -8.85 -27.60 -10.61
N SER A 28 -7.99 -28.30 -11.34
CA SER A 28 -8.31 -28.84 -12.66
C SER A 28 -8.10 -30.36 -12.62
N PRO A 29 -8.94 -31.15 -13.30
CA PRO A 29 -8.81 -32.59 -13.28
C PRO A 29 -7.45 -32.98 -13.88
N SER A 30 -6.73 -33.82 -13.16
CA SER A 30 -5.49 -34.47 -13.58
C SER A 30 -5.63 -34.98 -15.02
N PRO A 31 -4.82 -34.54 -16.00
CA PRO A 31 -4.62 -35.36 -17.17
C PRO A 31 -3.92 -36.64 -16.70
N ALA A 32 -4.41 -37.78 -17.16
CA ALA A 32 -3.85 -39.09 -16.86
C ALA A 32 -2.32 -39.07 -17.01
N SER A 33 -1.63 -39.69 -16.05
CA SER A 33 -0.19 -39.83 -16.02
C SER A 33 0.35 -40.39 -17.34
N LEU A 34 0.95 -39.54 -18.16
CA LEU A 34 1.82 -39.99 -19.24
C LEU A 34 3.04 -40.71 -18.62
N PRO A 35 3.40 -41.92 -19.08
CA PRO A 35 4.55 -42.63 -18.54
C PRO A 35 5.83 -41.85 -18.86
N LYS A 36 6.66 -41.63 -17.84
CA LYS A 36 8.01 -41.06 -17.96
C LYS A 36 8.80 -41.87 -19.00
N PRO A 37 9.51 -41.23 -19.96
CA PRO A 37 10.43 -41.98 -20.82
C PRO A 37 11.57 -42.53 -19.96
N LYS A 38 11.72 -43.86 -19.95
CA LYS A 38 12.87 -44.53 -19.31
C LYS A 38 14.15 -44.09 -20.03
N PRO A 39 15.27 -43.86 -19.32
CA PRO A 39 16.54 -43.68 -20.00
C PRO A 39 16.87 -44.94 -20.79
N ILE A 40 17.00 -44.80 -22.11
CA ILE A 40 17.49 -45.86 -22.99
C ILE A 40 18.95 -46.09 -22.60
N ARG A 41 19.19 -47.11 -21.76
CA ARG A 41 20.51 -47.67 -21.57
C ARG A 41 20.83 -48.45 -22.83
N ILE A 42 21.62 -47.85 -23.72
CA ILE A 42 22.26 -48.59 -24.81
C ILE A 42 23.36 -49.40 -24.13
N SER A 43 23.06 -50.64 -23.76
CA SER A 43 24.07 -51.62 -23.41
C SER A 43 24.52 -52.29 -24.72
N PRO A 44 25.77 -52.12 -25.17
CA PRO A 44 26.30 -53.05 -26.15
C PRO A 44 26.45 -54.38 -25.41
N LEU A 45 25.57 -55.33 -25.71
CA LEU A 45 25.77 -56.72 -25.28
C LEU A 45 26.96 -57.27 -26.06
N ILE A 46 28.16 -57.03 -25.54
CA ILE A 46 29.35 -57.77 -25.93
C ILE A 46 29.34 -59.03 -25.06
N THR A 47 28.56 -60.03 -25.49
CA THR A 47 28.80 -61.41 -25.05
C THR A 47 30.08 -61.85 -25.73
N GLY A 48 31.19 -61.76 -24.99
CA GLY A 48 32.43 -62.41 -25.38
C GLY A 48 32.30 -63.90 -25.13
N GLU A 49 32.25 -64.67 -26.20
CA GLU A 49 33.01 -65.92 -26.27
C GLU A 49 33.92 -65.80 -27.50
N THR A 50 35.19 -66.00 -27.21
CA THR A 50 36.32 -65.98 -28.12
C THR A 50 36.20 -67.05 -29.20
N ASP A 51 36.84 -66.78 -30.33
CA ASP A 51 37.21 -67.71 -31.40
C ASP A 51 36.17 -67.97 -32.50
N LYS A 52 36.01 -66.96 -33.38
CA LYS A 52 35.88 -67.12 -34.85
C LYS A 52 35.90 -65.74 -35.52
N GLU A 53 37.04 -65.40 -36.11
CA GLU A 53 37.24 -64.27 -37.03
C GLU A 53 36.40 -64.51 -38.30
N ASN A 54 35.14 -64.09 -38.28
CA ASN A 54 34.29 -63.72 -39.41
C ASN A 54 32.82 -63.84 -38.98
N ARG A 55 32.28 -62.77 -38.40
CA ARG A 55 30.83 -62.56 -38.45
C ARG A 55 30.57 -61.16 -38.98
N ALA A 56 29.83 -61.11 -40.08
CA ALA A 56 29.27 -59.88 -40.61
C ALA A 56 28.48 -59.18 -39.50
N ILE A 57 28.83 -57.94 -39.22
CA ILE A 57 28.09 -57.05 -38.34
C ILE A 57 26.74 -56.79 -39.02
N HIS A 58 25.72 -57.57 -38.69
CA HIS A 58 24.36 -57.21 -39.06
C HIS A 58 23.94 -56.05 -38.16
N VAL A 59 24.04 -54.83 -38.70
CA VAL A 59 23.44 -53.63 -38.13
C VAL A 59 21.94 -53.88 -38.05
N ALA A 60 21.45 -54.13 -36.84
CA ALA A 60 20.03 -54.30 -36.59
C ALA A 60 19.30 -52.98 -36.84
N GLY A 61 18.63 -52.91 -37.99
CA GLY A 61 17.43 -52.11 -38.25
C GLY A 61 17.46 -50.66 -37.77
N ILE A 62 18.11 -49.79 -38.55
CA ILE A 62 17.68 -48.40 -38.62
C ILE A 62 16.20 -48.46 -39.07
N GLY A 63 15.28 -47.97 -38.24
CA GLY A 63 13.86 -47.82 -38.60
C GLY A 63 13.71 -47.08 -39.94
N PRO A 64 12.56 -47.24 -40.60
CA PRO A 64 12.44 -47.42 -42.05
C PRO A 64 13.45 -46.60 -42.85
N LEU A 65 14.45 -47.29 -43.40
CA LEU A 65 15.20 -46.79 -44.54
C LEU A 65 14.19 -46.63 -45.69
N GLU A 66 14.20 -45.47 -46.36
CA GLU A 66 13.38 -45.08 -47.54
C GLU A 66 12.19 -44.13 -47.31
N ALA A 67 12.37 -43.06 -46.52
CA ALA A 67 11.75 -41.80 -46.94
C ALA A 67 12.61 -41.22 -48.07
N SER A 68 12.02 -40.94 -49.23
CA SER A 68 12.74 -40.24 -50.30
C SER A 68 13.19 -38.88 -49.79
N LEU A 69 14.35 -38.38 -50.23
CA LEU A 69 14.83 -37.02 -49.91
C LEU A 69 13.75 -35.95 -50.13
N ALA A 70 12.87 -36.15 -51.11
CA ALA A 70 11.71 -35.29 -51.35
C ALA A 70 10.74 -35.26 -50.15
N GLU A 71 10.45 -36.41 -49.54
CA GLU A 71 9.57 -36.54 -48.37
C GLU A 71 10.20 -35.90 -47.12
N GLU A 72 11.51 -36.04 -46.91
CA GLU A 72 12.22 -35.35 -45.82
C GLU A 72 12.16 -33.83 -45.97
N LEU A 73 12.41 -33.33 -47.19
CA LEU A 73 12.31 -31.89 -47.49
C LEU A 73 10.89 -31.36 -47.29
N GLU A 74 9.87 -32.13 -47.67
CA GLU A 74 8.47 -31.81 -47.37
C GLU A 74 8.17 -31.81 -45.88
N ALA A 75 8.65 -32.81 -45.13
CA ALA A 75 8.50 -32.86 -43.68
C ALA A 75 9.11 -31.62 -43.00
N ILE A 76 10.28 -31.16 -43.48
CA ILE A 76 10.93 -29.93 -43.03
C ILE A 76 10.09 -28.70 -43.37
N ARG A 77 9.50 -28.63 -44.57
CA ARG A 77 8.59 -27.53 -44.97
C ARG A 77 7.34 -27.49 -44.08
N ARG A 78 6.69 -28.64 -43.86
CA ARG A 78 5.52 -28.77 -42.97
C ARG A 78 5.86 -28.39 -41.53
N ARG A 79 7.02 -28.80 -41.02
CA ARG A 79 7.51 -28.41 -39.69
C ARG A 79 7.70 -26.89 -39.58
N ARG A 80 8.34 -26.26 -40.58
CA ARG A 80 8.49 -24.79 -40.61
C ARG A 80 7.15 -24.07 -40.66
N TYR A 81 6.21 -24.55 -41.47
CA TYR A 81 4.87 -23.97 -41.54
C TYR A 81 4.16 -24.05 -40.18
N ARG A 82 4.15 -25.22 -39.53
CA ARG A 82 3.58 -25.39 -38.18
C ARG A 82 4.21 -24.43 -37.17
N LEU A 83 5.54 -24.32 -37.16
CA LEU A 83 6.25 -23.39 -36.26
C LEU A 83 5.85 -21.93 -36.49
N ARG A 84 5.67 -21.50 -37.74
CA ARG A 84 5.17 -20.14 -38.04
C ARG A 84 3.75 -19.93 -37.52
N VAL A 85 2.87 -20.91 -37.69
CA VAL A 85 1.49 -20.84 -37.20
C VAL A 85 1.45 -20.76 -35.67
N GLU A 86 2.20 -21.63 -34.99
CA GLU A 86 2.28 -21.62 -33.51
C GLU A 86 2.87 -20.30 -32.99
N ARG A 87 3.94 -19.79 -33.62
CA ARG A 87 4.49 -18.47 -33.31
C ARG A 87 3.44 -17.37 -33.47
N GLY A 88 2.66 -17.39 -34.55
CA GLY A 88 1.58 -16.41 -34.76
C GLY A 88 0.44 -16.52 -33.73
N LYS A 89 0.22 -17.70 -33.13
CA LYS A 89 -0.74 -17.86 -32.02
C LYS A 89 -0.17 -17.28 -30.73
N THR A 90 1.08 -17.60 -30.39
CA THR A 90 1.71 -17.11 -29.16
C THR A 90 1.92 -15.59 -29.19
N GLU A 91 2.33 -15.02 -30.34
CA GLU A 91 2.44 -13.56 -30.48
C GLU A 91 1.11 -12.84 -30.28
N ARG A 92 0.00 -13.41 -30.78
CA ARG A 92 -1.34 -12.85 -30.54
C ARG A 92 -1.73 -12.89 -29.05
N MET A 93 -1.49 -14.02 -28.40
CA MET A 93 -1.72 -14.16 -26.95
C MET A 93 -0.89 -13.16 -26.15
N LEU A 94 0.39 -12.98 -26.49
CA LEU A 94 1.27 -12.02 -25.81
C LEU A 94 0.74 -10.59 -25.97
N ARG A 95 0.37 -10.17 -27.18
CA ARG A 95 -0.21 -8.84 -27.42
C ARG A 95 -1.51 -8.60 -26.63
N GLU A 96 -2.34 -9.62 -26.50
CA GLU A 96 -3.56 -9.53 -25.68
C GLU A 96 -3.23 -9.34 -24.20
N ARG A 97 -2.26 -10.09 -23.67
CA ARG A 97 -1.76 -9.93 -22.30
C ARG A 97 -1.15 -8.56 -22.07
N ASP A 98 -0.36 -8.06 -23.02
CA ASP A 98 0.25 -6.73 -22.94
C ASP A 98 -0.82 -5.64 -22.84
N ARG A 99 -1.88 -5.73 -23.66
CA ARG A 99 -3.02 -4.80 -23.59
C ARG A 99 -3.72 -4.83 -22.23
N VAL A 100 -3.90 -6.01 -21.64
CA VAL A 100 -4.50 -6.15 -20.30
C VAL A 100 -3.60 -5.52 -19.24
N LEU A 101 -2.28 -5.72 -19.32
CA LEU A 101 -1.33 -5.11 -18.39
C LEU A 101 -1.32 -3.59 -18.53
N GLU A 102 -1.30 -3.05 -19.75
CA GLU A 102 -1.40 -1.61 -19.99
C GLU A 102 -2.69 -1.02 -19.42
N ALA A 103 -3.84 -1.69 -19.62
CA ALA A 103 -5.11 -1.24 -19.07
C ALA A 103 -5.09 -1.23 -17.54
N ALA A 104 -4.50 -2.26 -16.93
CA ALA A 104 -4.31 -2.33 -15.48
C ALA A 104 -3.39 -1.22 -14.96
N MET A 105 -2.27 -0.95 -15.64
CA MET A 105 -1.35 0.14 -15.27
C MET A 105 -2.05 1.51 -15.28
N ARG A 106 -2.77 1.83 -16.36
CA ARG A 106 -3.54 3.09 -16.44
C ARG A 106 -4.59 3.20 -15.35
N GLU A 107 -5.21 2.10 -14.97
CA GLU A 107 -6.17 2.07 -13.88
C GLU A 107 -5.50 2.31 -12.51
N TRP A 108 -4.32 1.74 -12.27
CA TRP A 108 -3.55 2.02 -11.05
C TRP A 108 -3.13 3.49 -10.96
N GLU A 109 -2.67 4.09 -12.06
CA GLU A 109 -2.33 5.52 -12.13
C GLU A 109 -3.55 6.41 -11.85
N ARG A 110 -4.74 6.06 -12.38
CA ARG A 110 -5.99 6.76 -12.06
C ARG A 110 -6.31 6.69 -10.57
N ARG A 111 -6.26 5.49 -9.98
CA ARG A 111 -6.51 5.30 -8.54
C ARG A 111 -5.52 6.07 -7.67
N GLU A 112 -4.24 6.09 -8.06
CA GLU A 112 -3.22 6.86 -7.35
C GLU A 112 -3.53 8.36 -7.40
N CYS A 113 -3.91 8.89 -8.56
CA CYS A 113 -4.31 10.29 -8.70
C CYS A 113 -5.53 10.63 -7.81
N GLU A 114 -6.54 9.77 -7.80
CA GLU A 114 -7.73 9.93 -6.96
C GLU A 114 -7.40 9.88 -5.48
N GLN A 115 -6.57 8.92 -5.06
CA GLN A 115 -6.12 8.78 -3.69
C GLN A 115 -5.36 10.02 -3.23
N ARG A 116 -4.40 10.52 -4.02
CA ARG A 116 -3.66 11.75 -3.72
C ARG A 116 -4.56 12.97 -3.59
N ARG A 117 -5.59 13.08 -4.45
CA ARG A 117 -6.57 14.17 -4.37
C ARG A 117 -7.31 14.15 -3.04
N VAL A 118 -7.81 12.98 -2.65
CA VAL A 118 -8.54 12.81 -1.38
C VAL A 118 -7.61 13.02 -0.18
N GLU A 119 -6.36 12.55 -0.23
CA GLU A 119 -5.36 12.80 0.81
C GLU A 119 -5.10 14.30 0.99
N LEU A 120 -5.02 15.08 -0.09
CA LEU A 120 -4.85 16.52 -0.04
C LEU A 120 -6.08 17.22 0.55
N GLU A 121 -7.29 16.80 0.18
CA GLU A 121 -8.53 17.30 0.78
C GLU A 121 -8.61 17.01 2.28
N LEU A 122 -8.25 15.81 2.70
CA LEU A 122 -8.17 15.42 4.12
C LEU A 122 -7.16 16.29 4.87
N GLN A 123 -5.95 16.47 4.33
CA GLN A 123 -4.94 17.34 4.94
C GLN A 123 -5.45 18.78 5.09
N ARG A 124 -6.14 19.31 4.06
CA ARG A 124 -6.74 20.65 4.11
C ARG A 124 -7.80 20.75 5.21
N LEU A 125 -8.68 19.76 5.33
CA LEU A 125 -9.72 19.73 6.35
C LEU A 125 -9.15 19.62 7.76
N THR A 126 -8.14 18.77 7.96
CA THR A 126 -7.43 18.66 9.25
C THR A 126 -6.81 19.99 9.64
N ARG A 127 -6.10 20.65 8.71
CA ARG A 127 -5.52 21.98 8.95
C ARG A 127 -6.59 23.04 9.27
N LEU A 128 -7.74 22.99 8.60
CA LEU A 128 -8.87 23.89 8.90
C LEU A 128 -9.42 23.64 10.31
N LYS A 129 -9.53 22.38 10.73
CA LYS A 129 -9.98 22.02 12.08
C LYS A 129 -9.00 22.47 13.16
N GLU A 130 -7.70 22.33 12.92
CA GLU A 130 -6.66 22.85 13.80
C GLU A 130 -6.72 24.38 13.92
N LEU A 131 -6.97 25.07 12.81
CA LEU A 131 -7.12 26.54 12.78
C LEU A 131 -8.40 26.98 13.49
N GLU A 132 -9.52 26.30 13.27
CA GLU A 132 -10.80 26.54 13.96
C GLU A 132 -10.62 26.40 15.48
N ALA A 133 -10.05 25.27 15.92
CA ALA A 133 -9.74 25.04 17.33
C ALA A 133 -8.76 26.09 17.89
N SER A 134 -7.82 26.56 17.08
CA SER A 134 -6.91 27.64 17.47
C SER A 134 -7.62 28.98 17.58
N CYS A 135 -8.49 29.32 16.64
CA CYS A 135 -9.23 30.59 16.62
C CYS A 135 -10.23 30.68 17.79
N MET A 136 -10.92 29.59 18.13
CA MET A 136 -11.84 29.57 19.27
C MET A 136 -11.13 29.73 20.63
N ARG A 137 -9.81 29.49 20.71
CA ARG A 137 -9.01 29.73 21.92
C ARG A 137 -8.69 31.21 22.14
N PHE A 138 -8.82 32.06 21.11
CA PHE A 138 -8.61 33.49 21.23
C PHE A 138 -9.95 34.21 21.26
N THR A 139 -10.09 35.21 22.13
CA THR A 139 -11.28 36.07 22.12
C THR A 139 -11.39 36.75 20.75
N PRO A 140 -12.61 36.87 20.17
CA PRO A 140 -12.81 37.62 18.94
C PRO A 140 -12.15 38.99 19.04
N VAL A 141 -11.36 39.35 18.03
CA VAL A 141 -10.67 40.65 18.00
C VAL A 141 -11.74 41.74 18.01
N ARG A 142 -11.88 42.43 19.15
CA ARG A 142 -12.79 43.57 19.27
C ARG A 142 -12.28 44.73 18.42
N SER A 143 -13.19 45.42 17.73
CA SER A 143 -12.81 46.60 16.96
C SER A 143 -12.27 47.69 17.89
N LEU A 144 -11.37 48.53 17.37
CA LEU A 144 -10.81 49.65 18.13
C LEU A 144 -11.92 50.55 18.70
N ARG A 145 -12.96 50.81 17.90
CA ARG A 145 -14.15 51.58 18.29
C ARG A 145 -14.93 50.94 19.43
N ALA A 146 -15.22 49.64 19.35
CA ALA A 146 -15.90 48.92 20.43
C ALA A 146 -15.06 48.96 21.73
N ARG A 147 -13.74 48.92 21.60
CA ARG A 147 -12.81 49.02 22.74
C ARG A 147 -12.75 50.43 23.32
N GLU A 148 -12.89 51.47 22.50
CA GLU A 148 -13.00 52.86 22.97
C GLU A 148 -14.34 53.14 23.65
N GLU A 149 -15.45 52.62 23.12
CA GLU A 149 -16.78 52.75 23.74
C GLU A 149 -16.88 52.01 25.07
N GLU A 150 -16.29 50.83 25.18
CA GLU A 150 -16.17 50.08 26.44
C GLU A 150 -15.39 50.88 27.48
N LYS A 151 -14.25 51.49 27.09
CA LYS A 151 -13.47 52.38 27.98
C LYS A 151 -14.30 53.57 28.47
N ARG A 152 -14.96 54.29 27.55
CA ARG A 152 -15.85 55.41 27.91
C ARG A 152 -16.98 54.97 28.86
N SER A 153 -17.54 53.79 28.65
CA SER A 153 -18.60 53.24 29.49
C SER A 153 -18.09 52.84 30.88
N THR A 154 -16.90 52.25 30.98
CA THR A 154 -16.28 51.93 32.27
C THR A 154 -15.83 53.18 33.04
N GLU A 155 -15.30 54.18 32.33
CA GLU A 155 -14.93 55.47 32.91
C GLU A 155 -16.17 56.20 33.44
N ALA A 156 -17.26 56.25 32.66
CA ALA A 156 -18.54 56.81 33.08
C ALA A 156 -19.14 56.07 34.29
N GLN A 157 -19.07 54.73 34.34
CA GLN A 157 -19.49 53.96 35.52
C GLN A 157 -18.64 54.28 36.75
N SER A 158 -17.32 54.37 36.61
CA SER A 158 -16.43 54.71 37.73
C SER A 158 -16.65 56.14 38.24
N GLN A 159 -16.92 57.10 37.35
CA GLN A 159 -17.27 58.46 37.70
C GLN A 159 -18.66 58.54 38.35
N GLY A 160 -19.66 57.82 37.84
CA GLY A 160 -21.00 57.76 38.42
C GLY A 160 -21.01 57.17 39.83
N LEU A 161 -20.19 56.14 40.09
CA LEU A 161 -19.98 55.58 41.43
C LEU A 161 -19.27 56.58 42.37
N SER A 162 -18.36 57.40 41.85
CA SER A 162 -17.69 58.45 42.64
C SER A 162 -18.61 59.64 42.98
N CYS A 163 -19.53 60.03 42.08
CA CYS A 163 -20.52 61.07 42.36
C CYS A 163 -21.59 60.58 43.35
N ALA A 164 -22.07 59.35 43.21
CA ALA A 164 -23.04 58.76 44.16
C ALA A 164 -22.45 58.57 45.58
N ALA A 165 -21.12 58.43 45.71
CA ALA A 165 -20.45 58.41 47.00
C ALA A 165 -20.39 59.80 47.65
N GLN A 166 -20.23 60.87 46.87
CA GLN A 166 -20.23 62.26 47.37
C GLN A 166 -21.64 62.75 47.76
N ASP A 167 -22.67 62.30 47.05
CA ASP A 167 -24.06 62.68 47.38
C ASP A 167 -24.55 62.08 48.72
N ASN A 168 -24.03 60.92 49.12
CA ASN A 168 -24.33 60.34 50.44
C ASN A 168 -23.67 61.12 51.59
N GLU A 169 -22.46 61.66 51.39
CA GLU A 169 -21.75 62.49 52.39
C GLU A 169 -22.41 63.87 52.57
N ALA A 170 -23.02 64.41 51.51
CA ALA A 170 -23.79 65.66 51.58
C ALA A 170 -25.11 65.49 52.35
N THR A 171 -25.74 64.30 52.31
CA THR A 171 -26.99 64.04 53.06
C THR A 171 -26.77 63.82 54.56
N GLU A 172 -25.63 63.27 54.99
CA GLU A 172 -25.28 63.20 56.42
C GLU A 172 -24.94 64.58 57.00
N SER A 173 -24.40 65.47 56.17
CA SER A 173 -24.04 66.83 56.57
C SER A 173 -25.27 67.72 56.80
N LEU A 174 -26.36 67.55 56.04
CA LEU A 174 -27.62 68.29 56.24
C LEU A 174 -28.41 67.79 57.46
N SER A 175 -28.31 66.50 57.82
CA SER A 175 -28.94 65.94 59.03
C SER A 175 -28.29 66.44 60.33
N SER A 176 -27.07 66.96 60.28
CA SER A 176 -26.35 67.45 61.47
C SER A 176 -26.62 68.93 61.76
N GLN A 177 -27.02 69.73 60.77
CA GLN A 177 -27.34 71.16 60.97
C GLN A 177 -28.75 71.42 61.49
N GLU A 178 -29.72 70.52 61.28
CA GLU A 178 -31.08 70.70 61.85
C GLU A 178 -31.15 70.43 63.36
N LYS A 179 -30.13 69.83 63.97
CA LYS A 179 -30.10 69.55 65.42
C LYS A 179 -29.42 70.61 66.28
N GLU A 180 -28.79 71.62 65.68
CA GLU A 180 -28.12 72.71 66.40
C GLU A 180 -28.97 74.00 66.50
N ALA A 181 -30.13 74.05 65.82
CA ALA A 181 -31.01 75.22 65.84
C ALA A 181 -32.14 75.17 66.90
N GLU A 182 -32.23 74.09 67.69
CA GLU A 182 -33.31 73.86 68.66
C GLU A 182 -32.81 73.64 70.10
N ASN A 183 -31.78 74.37 70.54
CA ASN A 183 -31.32 74.38 71.93
C ASN A 183 -31.01 75.79 72.43
#